data_AF-A0A3L6JLC2-F1
#
_entry.id   AF-A0A3L6JLC2-F1
#
_cell.length_a   1.000
_cell.length_b   1.000
_cell.length_c   1.000
_cell.angle_alpha   90.00
_cell.angle_beta   90.00
_cell.angle_gamma   90.00
#
_symmetry.space_group_name_H-M   'P 1'
#
loop_
_entity.id
_entity.type
_entity.pdbx_description
1 polymer ?
#
loop_
_entity_poly.entity_id
_entity_poly.type
_entity_poly.pdbx_seq_one_letter_code
_entity_poly.pdbx_strand_id
1 'polypeptide(L)'
;MSEPKRYFKGDDLDKAIDWLKENIQSADVTVEVEGTLLETGAKVSFSGLVIDAENGFGKTDKVIVRLDKKPRWTSEQMVAIGKPDVKKDDAEIATEEVFFRLKTRGEHPARRASHEPEHRRTTRRSEHHDHHDD
;
A
#
# COMPACT_ATOMS: atom_id res chain seq x y z
N MET A 1 4.98 11.59 -12.05
CA MET A 1 3.98 10.76 -12.75
C MET A 1 2.93 10.39 -11.72
N SER A 2 1.63 10.55 -12.01
CA SER A 2 0.58 10.33 -11.01
C SER A 2 0.49 8.85 -10.63
N GLU A 3 0.50 8.55 -9.33
CA GLU A 3 0.32 7.20 -8.81
C GLU A 3 -1.03 6.61 -9.31
N PRO A 4 -1.07 5.39 -9.85
CA PRO A 4 -2.32 4.78 -10.27
C PRO A 4 -3.18 4.44 -9.04
N LYS A 5 -4.24 5.24 -8.83
CA LYS A 5 -5.32 4.96 -7.88
C LYS A 5 -6.44 4.24 -8.61
N ARG A 6 -6.92 3.12 -8.07
CA ARG A 6 -8.05 2.37 -8.62
C ARG A 6 -9.10 2.13 -7.55
N TYR A 7 -10.35 2.38 -7.93
CA TYR A 7 -11.51 2.23 -7.08
C TYR A 7 -12.33 1.05 -7.59
N PHE A 8 -12.81 0.22 -6.65
CA PHE A 8 -13.74 -0.85 -6.96
C PHE A 8 -14.89 -0.81 -5.96
N LYS A 9 -16.08 -1.09 -6.46
CA LYS A 9 -17.22 -1.37 -5.58
C LYS A 9 -17.00 -2.74 -4.95
N GLY A 10 -17.56 -2.96 -3.77
CA GLY A 10 -17.48 -4.22 -3.03
C GLY A 10 -18.07 -5.40 -3.81
N ASP A 11 -19.03 -5.15 -4.71
CA ASP A 11 -19.56 -6.17 -5.62
C ASP A 11 -18.53 -6.58 -6.70
N ASP A 12 -17.66 -5.65 -7.12
CA ASP A 12 -16.58 -5.84 -8.10
C ASP A 12 -15.25 -6.32 -7.44
N LEU A 13 -15.32 -6.92 -6.25
CA LEU A 13 -14.13 -7.39 -5.54
C LEU A 13 -13.36 -8.45 -6.35
N ASP A 14 -14.03 -9.24 -7.19
CA ASP A 14 -13.38 -10.19 -8.09
C ASP A 14 -12.47 -9.49 -9.11
N LYS A 15 -12.91 -8.37 -9.69
CA LYS A 15 -12.12 -7.53 -10.60
C LYS A 15 -10.97 -6.85 -9.86
N ALA A 16 -11.20 -6.47 -8.60
CA ALA A 16 -10.15 -5.94 -7.76
C ALA A 16 -9.06 -6.99 -7.51
N ILE A 17 -9.44 -8.22 -7.19
CA ILE A 17 -8.51 -9.35 -6.97
C ILE A 17 -7.72 -9.65 -8.24
N ASP A 18 -8.37 -9.69 -9.40
CA ASP A 18 -7.69 -9.94 -10.69
C ASP A 18 -6.60 -8.89 -10.93
N TRP A 19 -6.96 -7.62 -10.77
CA TRP A 19 -6.02 -6.50 -10.87
C TRP A 19 -4.90 -6.56 -9.80
N LEU A 20 -5.23 -6.93 -8.56
CA LEU A 20 -4.25 -7.07 -7.49
C LEU A 20 -3.21 -8.14 -7.83
N LYS A 21 -3.62 -9.30 -8.35
CA LYS A 21 -2.72 -10.40 -8.72
C LYS A 21 -1.69 -10.01 -9.78
N GLU A 22 -2.07 -9.15 -10.72
CA GLU A 22 -1.18 -8.60 -11.73
C GLU A 22 -0.18 -7.58 -11.17
N ASN A 23 -0.58 -6.82 -10.14
CA ASN A 23 0.20 -5.68 -9.65
C ASN A 23 1.03 -5.97 -8.38
N ILE A 24 0.56 -6.84 -7.49
CA ILE A 24 1.19 -7.15 -6.19
C ILE A 24 2.58 -7.79 -6.33
N GLN A 25 2.85 -8.44 -7.47
CA GLN A 25 4.16 -8.99 -7.80
C GLN A 25 5.19 -7.90 -8.16
N SER A 26 4.71 -6.74 -8.63
CA SER A 26 5.54 -5.67 -9.20
C SER A 26 5.62 -4.43 -8.30
N ALA A 27 4.66 -4.24 -7.37
CA ALA A 27 4.57 -3.05 -6.53
C ALA A 27 3.93 -3.36 -5.17
N ASP A 28 4.25 -2.55 -4.17
CA ASP A 28 3.57 -2.58 -2.87
C ASP A 28 2.19 -1.94 -3.03
N VAL A 29 1.13 -2.76 -2.85
CA VAL A 29 -0.24 -2.28 -2.98
C VAL A 29 -0.82 -2.00 -1.61
N THR A 30 -1.15 -0.74 -1.35
CA THR A 30 -1.91 -0.36 -0.16
C THR A 30 -3.38 -0.27 -0.49
N VAL A 31 -4.23 -0.67 0.45
CA VAL A 31 -5.68 -0.56 0.34
C VAL A 31 -6.22 0.25 1.50
N GLU A 32 -7.19 1.11 1.20
CA GLU A 32 -8.02 1.81 2.15
C GLU A 32 -9.43 1.22 2.02
N VAL A 33 -9.95 0.70 3.12
CA VAL A 33 -11.26 0.04 3.16
C VAL A 33 -12.13 0.69 4.22
N GLU A 34 -13.35 1.01 3.83
CA GLU A 34 -14.44 1.33 4.74
C GLU A 34 -15.44 0.18 4.68
N GLY A 35 -15.73 -0.41 5.82
CA GLY A 35 -16.59 -1.58 5.89
C GLY A 35 -17.26 -1.74 7.24
N THR A 36 -17.91 -2.87 7.41
CA THR A 36 -18.58 -3.26 8.63
C THR A 36 -17.96 -4.54 9.15
N LEU A 37 -17.57 -4.53 10.43
CA LEU A 37 -17.15 -5.73 11.14
C LEU A 37 -18.30 -6.71 11.21
N LEU A 38 -18.15 -7.89 10.63
CA LEU A 38 -19.23 -8.90 10.63
C LEU A 38 -19.48 -9.50 12.02
N GLU A 39 -18.47 -9.50 12.89
CA GLU A 39 -18.60 -9.98 14.27
C GLU A 39 -19.52 -9.09 15.12
N THR A 40 -19.42 -7.77 14.95
CA THR A 40 -20.05 -6.77 15.85
C THR A 40 -21.07 -5.87 15.17
N GLY A 41 -21.11 -5.85 13.83
CA GLY A 41 -21.89 -4.89 13.04
C GLY A 41 -21.35 -3.46 13.10
N ALA A 42 -20.17 -3.23 13.67
CA ALA A 42 -19.59 -1.91 13.80
C ALA A 42 -18.95 -1.44 12.49
N LYS A 43 -19.22 -0.20 12.08
CA LYS A 43 -18.53 0.44 10.96
C LYS A 43 -17.07 0.70 11.32
N VAL A 44 -16.16 0.31 10.43
CA VAL A 44 -14.71 0.52 10.59
C VAL A 44 -14.09 1.00 9.29
N SER A 45 -13.10 1.85 9.42
CA SER A 45 -12.26 2.34 8.34
C SER A 45 -10.81 2.01 8.67
N PHE A 46 -10.10 1.37 7.77
CA PHE A 46 -8.69 1.06 7.97
C PHE A 46 -7.91 1.06 6.66
N SER A 47 -6.59 1.17 6.80
CA SER A 47 -5.66 1.06 5.70
C SER A 47 -4.63 -0.02 6.01
N GLY A 48 -4.22 -0.77 5.00
CA GLY A 48 -3.16 -1.76 5.15
C GLY A 48 -2.49 -2.12 3.84
N LEU A 49 -1.50 -2.99 3.93
CA LEU A 49 -0.79 -3.55 2.79
C LEU A 49 -1.53 -4.81 2.33
N VAL A 50 -1.91 -4.87 1.06
CA VAL A 50 -2.43 -6.10 0.48
C VAL A 50 -1.27 -7.09 0.39
N ILE A 51 -1.45 -8.26 0.99
CA ILE A 51 -0.43 -9.32 0.97
C ILE A 51 -0.86 -10.51 0.12
N ASP A 52 -2.17 -10.75 0.00
CA ASP A 52 -2.73 -11.82 -0.81
C ASP A 52 -4.16 -11.48 -1.24
N ALA A 53 -4.63 -12.12 -2.30
CA ALA A 53 -5.96 -11.92 -2.85
C ALA A 53 -6.47 -13.21 -3.51
N GLU A 54 -7.54 -13.79 -2.97
CA GLU A 54 -8.09 -15.07 -3.38
C GLU A 54 -9.42 -14.85 -4.12
N ASN A 55 -9.47 -15.22 -5.41
CA ASN A 55 -10.70 -15.28 -6.18
C ASN A 55 -11.21 -16.72 -6.08
N GLY A 56 -12.43 -16.88 -5.56
CA GLY A 56 -12.94 -18.20 -5.25
C GLY A 56 -13.66 -18.82 -6.43
N PHE A 57 -13.00 -19.71 -7.17
CA PHE A 57 -13.69 -20.67 -8.04
C PHE A 57 -14.45 -21.68 -7.15
N GLY A 58 -15.65 -21.30 -6.70
CA GLY A 58 -16.45 -22.05 -5.72
C GLY A 58 -16.18 -21.72 -4.24
N LYS A 59 -15.43 -20.64 -3.96
CA LYS A 59 -15.22 -20.07 -2.62
C LYS A 59 -15.56 -18.58 -2.62
N THR A 60 -15.57 -17.92 -1.48
CA THR A 60 -15.89 -16.49 -1.42
C THR A 60 -14.68 -15.63 -1.77
N ASP A 61 -14.89 -14.61 -2.61
CA ASP A 61 -13.87 -13.61 -2.97
C ASP A 61 -13.41 -12.84 -1.74
N LYS A 62 -12.09 -12.85 -1.48
CA LYS A 62 -11.51 -12.13 -0.35
C LYS A 62 -10.13 -11.56 -0.64
N VAL A 63 -9.85 -10.42 -0.02
CA VAL A 63 -8.56 -9.74 -0.06
C VAL A 63 -7.94 -9.80 1.33
N ILE A 64 -6.72 -10.32 1.44
CA ILE A 64 -6.00 -10.41 2.70
C ILE A 64 -5.10 -9.20 2.85
N VAL A 65 -5.37 -8.42 3.89
CA VAL A 65 -4.69 -7.16 4.17
C VAL A 65 -3.94 -7.26 5.48
N ARG A 66 -2.65 -6.93 5.45
CA ARG A 66 -1.85 -6.69 6.65
C ARG A 66 -2.03 -5.25 7.11
N LEU A 67 -2.60 -5.09 8.28
CA LEU A 67 -2.77 -3.80 8.95
C LEU A 67 -1.41 -3.28 9.44
N ASP A 68 -1.17 -1.96 9.33
CA ASP A 68 0.04 -1.31 9.86
C ASP A 68 0.12 -1.40 11.38
N LYS A 69 -1.04 -1.30 12.04
CA LYS A 69 -1.20 -1.43 13.49
C LYS A 69 -2.32 -2.40 13.78
N LYS A 70 -2.10 -3.31 14.73
CA LYS A 70 -3.13 -4.22 15.24
C LYS A 70 -4.24 -3.40 15.92
N PRO A 71 -5.45 -3.31 15.34
CA PRO A 71 -6.54 -2.61 15.98
C PRO A 71 -7.11 -3.47 17.10
N ARG A 72 -7.77 -2.80 18.06
CA ARG A 72 -8.29 -3.44 19.27
C ARG A 72 -9.32 -4.54 19.00
N TRP A 73 -9.98 -4.52 17.84
CA TRP A 73 -11.04 -5.46 17.48
C TRP A 73 -10.55 -6.76 16.85
N THR A 74 -9.29 -6.89 16.44
CA THR A 74 -8.74 -8.14 15.90
C THR A 74 -7.54 -8.63 16.70
N SER A 75 -7.45 -9.95 16.84
CA SER A 75 -6.33 -10.65 17.46
C SER A 75 -5.14 -10.81 16.51
N GLU A 76 -5.34 -10.59 15.22
CA GLU A 76 -4.33 -10.78 14.18
C GLU A 76 -4.07 -9.47 13.44
N GLN A 77 -2.88 -9.31 12.87
CA GLN A 77 -2.58 -8.15 12.00
C GLN A 77 -3.07 -8.36 10.58
N MET A 78 -3.56 -9.56 10.26
CA MET A 78 -4.10 -9.91 8.96
C MET A 78 -5.61 -9.95 9.06
N VAL A 79 -6.28 -9.35 8.08
CA VAL A 79 -7.75 -9.33 8.02
C VAL A 79 -8.18 -9.67 6.60
N ALA A 80 -9.18 -10.54 6.50
CA ALA A 80 -9.85 -10.84 5.24
C ALA A 80 -10.99 -9.85 5.01
N ILE A 81 -10.99 -9.28 3.81
CA ILE A 81 -12.00 -8.34 3.35
C ILE A 81 -12.77 -9.02 2.24
N GLY A 82 -14.08 -9.17 2.44
CA GLY A 82 -14.96 -9.79 1.45
C GLY A 82 -15.97 -8.79 0.87
N LYS A 83 -16.77 -9.32 -0.06
CA LYS A 83 -17.94 -8.64 -0.65
C LYS A 83 -18.95 -8.24 0.44
N PRO A 84 -19.87 -7.30 0.19
CA PRO A 84 -20.84 -6.88 1.21
C PRO A 84 -21.78 -8.01 1.66
N ASP A 85 -22.00 -9.04 0.83
CA ASP A 85 -22.80 -10.25 1.13
C ASP A 85 -21.96 -11.40 1.75
N VAL A 86 -20.66 -11.18 2.03
CA VAL A 86 -19.79 -12.23 2.56
C VAL A 86 -20.23 -12.70 3.95
N LYS A 87 -20.05 -13.99 4.21
CA LYS A 87 -20.30 -14.57 5.53
C LYS A 87 -19.11 -14.31 6.45
N LYS A 88 -19.39 -14.17 7.75
CA LYS A 88 -18.37 -13.97 8.79
C LYS A 88 -17.35 -15.12 8.87
N ASP A 89 -17.72 -16.31 8.40
CA ASP A 89 -16.85 -17.48 8.36
C ASP A 89 -15.82 -17.41 7.21
N ASP A 90 -16.06 -16.54 6.21
CA ASP A 90 -15.22 -16.36 5.03
C ASP A 90 -14.38 -15.08 5.09
N ALA A 91 -14.89 -14.01 5.73
CA ALA A 91 -14.18 -12.75 5.91
C ALA A 91 -14.58 -12.04 7.21
N GLU A 92 -13.68 -11.19 7.73
CA GLU A 92 -13.91 -10.44 8.97
C GLU A 92 -14.65 -9.12 8.69
N ILE A 93 -14.41 -8.55 7.51
CA ILE A 93 -14.93 -7.25 7.08
C ILE A 93 -15.74 -7.41 5.80
N ALA A 94 -17.00 -7.00 5.85
CA ALA A 94 -17.82 -6.77 4.66
C ALA A 94 -17.70 -5.29 4.26
N THR A 95 -17.40 -5.02 3.01
CA THR A 95 -17.25 -3.65 2.50
C THR A 95 -18.06 -3.45 1.23
N GLU A 96 -18.71 -2.29 1.13
CA GLU A 96 -19.41 -1.87 -0.08
C GLU A 96 -18.47 -1.19 -1.08
N GLU A 97 -17.30 -0.73 -0.63
CA GLU A 97 -16.39 0.14 -1.40
C GLU A 97 -14.94 -0.03 -0.96
N VAL A 98 -14.04 -0.31 -1.92
CA VAL A 98 -12.61 -0.48 -1.67
C VAL A 98 -11.77 0.41 -2.56
N PHE A 99 -10.75 1.03 -1.98
CA PHE A 99 -9.84 1.93 -2.68
C PHE A 99 -8.42 1.37 -2.63
N PHE A 100 -7.86 1.04 -3.79
CA PHE A 100 -6.48 0.59 -3.90
C PHE A 100 -5.58 1.73 -4.38
N ARG A 101 -4.45 1.88 -3.71
CA ARG A 101 -3.37 2.79 -4.10
C ARG A 101 -2.11 1.96 -4.30
N LEU A 102 -1.61 1.94 -5.54
CA LEU A 102 -0.29 1.41 -5.87
C LEU A 102 0.77 2.39 -5.39
N LYS A 103 1.73 1.91 -4.60
CA LYS A 103 2.95 2.64 -4.29
C LYS A 103 4.11 1.99 -5.03
N THR A 104 4.90 2.79 -5.73
CA THR A 104 6.13 2.30 -6.37
C THR A 104 7.06 1.77 -5.29
N ARG A 105 7.59 0.57 -5.50
CA ARG A 105 8.56 -0.07 -4.60
C ARG A 105 9.88 0.69 -4.70
N GLY A 106 10.03 1.76 -3.91
CA GLY A 106 11.17 2.68 -3.99
C GLY A 106 10.90 4.10 -3.48
N GLU A 107 9.64 4.53 -3.37
CA GLU A 107 9.27 5.82 -2.74
C GLU A 107 8.97 5.68 -1.23
N HIS A 108 9.60 4.71 -0.55
CA HIS A 108 9.78 4.84 0.90
C HIS A 108 10.60 6.11 1.11
N PRO A 109 10.13 7.12 1.87
CA PRO A 109 10.92 8.31 2.13
C PRO A 109 12.23 7.84 2.72
N ALA A 110 13.31 8.12 2.00
CA ALA A 110 14.67 7.90 2.43
C ALA A 110 14.75 8.34 3.89
N ARG A 111 14.85 7.38 4.82
CA ARG A 111 15.12 7.70 6.22
C ARG A 111 16.55 8.21 6.29
N ARG A 112 16.71 9.51 6.04
CA ARG A 112 17.46 10.46 6.86
C ARG A 112 17.46 11.82 6.16
N ALA A 113 16.55 12.69 6.58
CA ALA A 113 16.98 14.02 6.93
C ALA A 113 18.05 13.88 8.04
N SER A 114 19.28 14.35 7.80
CA SER A 114 20.21 14.99 8.78
C SER A 114 21.65 15.06 8.23
N HIS A 115 21.92 16.02 7.35
CA HIS A 115 23.08 16.93 7.42
C HIS A 115 23.14 17.77 6.12
N GLU A 116 22.37 18.85 6.07
CA GLU A 116 23.05 20.09 5.69
C GLU A 116 23.62 20.67 6.99
N PRO A 117 24.71 21.47 7.00
CA PRO A 117 25.58 21.89 5.90
C PRO A 117 27.08 21.79 6.27
N GLU A 118 27.95 21.35 5.36
CA GLU A 118 29.39 21.67 5.48
C GLU A 118 29.87 22.54 4.31
N HIS A 119 29.23 23.70 4.18
CA HIS A 119 29.92 24.88 3.68
C HIS A 119 30.82 25.43 4.79
N ARG A 120 32.06 24.92 4.91
CA ARG A 120 33.15 25.68 5.51
C ARG A 120 34.49 25.43 4.79
N ARG A 121 34.81 26.42 3.93
CA ARG A 121 36.13 27.03 3.64
C ARG A 121 37.25 26.06 3.21
N THR A 122 37.89 26.27 2.05
CA THR A 122 38.89 27.34 1.91
C THR A 122 39.02 27.90 0.50
N THR A 123 39.16 29.22 0.44
CA THR A 123 39.55 30.07 -0.67
C THR A 123 40.99 29.83 -1.17
N ARG A 124 41.14 29.94 -2.51
CA ARG A 124 42.25 30.50 -3.31
C ARG A 124 43.58 29.73 -3.49
N ARG A 125 43.96 29.64 -4.78
CA ARG A 125 45.27 29.41 -5.45
C ARG A 125 45.32 28.06 -6.19
N SER A 126 45.63 27.94 -7.48
CA SER A 126 45.91 28.88 -8.58
C SER A 126 45.69 28.12 -9.90
N GLU A 127 44.98 28.69 -10.87
CA GLU A 127 45.21 28.37 -12.29
C GLU A 127 46.46 29.13 -12.72
N HIS A 128 47.51 28.43 -13.12
CA HIS A 128 48.51 28.96 -14.05
C HIS A 128 48.87 27.84 -15.02
N HIS A 129 48.25 27.90 -16.20
CA HIS A 129 48.80 27.36 -17.42
C HIS A 129 49.98 28.24 -17.81
N ASP A 130 51.17 27.66 -17.95
CA ASP A 130 52.26 28.29 -18.69
C ASP A 130 52.71 27.38 -19.83
N HIS A 131 52.96 28.03 -20.95
CA HIS A 131 53.10 27.52 -22.30
C HIS A 131 54.60 27.34 -22.55
N HIS A 132 55.07 26.13 -22.86
CA HIS A 132 56.45 25.96 -23.33
C HIS A 132 56.46 26.12 -24.86
N ASP A 133 56.96 27.26 -25.32
CA ASP A 133 57.39 27.53 -26.69
C ASP A 133 58.93 27.68 -26.64
N ASP A 134 59.65 26.59 -26.95
CA ASP A 134 60.89 26.51 -27.76
C ASP A 134 61.30 25.03 -27.95
#